data_AF-A0A0G3WFS8-F1
#
_entry.id   AF-A0A0G3WFS8-F1
#
_cell.length_a   1.000
_cell.length_b   1.000
_cell.length_c   1.000
_cell.angle_alpha   90.00
_cell.angle_beta   90.00
_cell.angle_gamma   90.00
#
_symmetry.space_group_name_H-M   'P 1'
#
loop_
_entity.id
_entity.type
_entity.pdbx_description
1 polymer ?
#
loop_
_entity_poly.entity_id
_entity_poly.type
_entity_poly.pdbx_seq_one_letter_code
_entity_poly.pdbx_strand_id
1 'polypeptide(L)' 'MLDDNKKLTGEIEKVRYQLIKLIEAKKGNLLHPEVVKLSKFLDKLLVKYTQSKI' A
#
# COMPACT_ATOMS: atom_id res chain seq x y z
N MET A 1 -2.76 -23.41 3.32
CA MET A 1 -2.24 -22.43 2.33
C MET A 1 -3.25 -21.29 2.04
N LEU A 2 -4.18 -20.95 2.94
CA LEU A 2 -5.12 -19.82 2.76
C LEU A 2 -4.68 -18.54 3.50
N ASP A 3 -3.64 -18.63 4.33
CA ASP A 3 -3.28 -17.58 5.29
C ASP A 3 -2.39 -16.47 4.70
N ASP A 4 -1.54 -16.79 3.74
CA ASP A 4 -0.58 -15.81 3.19
C ASP A 4 -1.27 -14.78 2.29
N ASN A 5 -2.29 -15.18 1.52
CA ASN A 5 -3.08 -14.26 0.72
C ASN A 5 -3.94 -13.33 1.60
N LYS A 6 -4.44 -13.81 2.75
CA LYS A 6 -5.15 -12.98 3.74
C LYS A 6 -4.22 -11.99 4.44
N LYS A 7 -3.00 -12.41 4.77
CA LYS A 7 -1.97 -11.52 5.34
C LYS A 7 -1.60 -10.42 4.35
N LEU A 8 -1.34 -10.78 3.09
CA LEU A 8 -0.96 -9.82 2.06
C LEU A 8 -2.07 -8.80 1.76
N THR A 9 -3.33 -9.24 1.70
CA THR A 9 -4.47 -8.30 1.57
C THR A 9 -4.62 -7.39 2.79
N GLY A 10 -4.43 -7.91 4.01
CA GLY A 10 -4.44 -7.09 5.22
C GLY A 10 -3.33 -6.03 5.23
N GLU A 11 -2.13 -6.38 4.78
CA GLU A 11 -1.02 -5.43 4.63
C GLU A 11 -1.32 -4.35 3.58
N ILE A 12 -1.89 -4.73 2.43
CA ILE A 12 -2.31 -3.78 1.39
C ILE A 12 -3.31 -2.78 1.96
N GLU A 13 -4.38 -3.24 2.63
CA GLU A 13 -5.40 -2.35 3.18
C GLU A 13 -4.85 -1.43 4.28
N LYS A 14 -3.96 -1.96 5.14
CA LYS A 14 -3.25 -1.15 6.14
C LYS A 14 -2.43 -0.04 5.50
N VAL A 15 -1.66 -0.36 4.46
CA VAL A 15 -0.83 0.63 3.76
C VAL A 15 -1.68 1.65 3.00
N ARG A 16 -2.79 1.22 2.38
CA ARG A 16 -3.76 2.13 1.74
C ARG A 16 -4.31 3.15 2.74
N TYR A 17 -4.73 2.68 3.91
CA TYR A 17 -5.22 3.56 4.96
C TYR A 17 -4.15 4.57 5.41
N GLN A 18 -2.92 4.10 5.64
CA GLN A 18 -1.80 4.97 6.01
C GLN A 18 -1.50 6.01 4.91
N LEU A 19 -1.57 5.62 3.64
CA LEU A 19 -1.33 6.51 2.50
C LEU A 19 -2.39 7.61 2.42
N ILE A 20 -3.67 7.28 2.60
CA ILE A 20 -4.76 8.27 2.63
C ILE A 20 -4.54 9.26 3.78
N LYS A 21 -4.27 8.76 4.98
CA LYS A 21 -3.99 9.62 6.16
C LYS A 21 -2.78 10.52 5.94
N LEU A 22 -1.75 10.01 5.27
CA LEU A 22 -0.55 10.78 4.96
C LEU A 22 -0.85 11.86 3.92
N ILE A 23 -1.63 11.57 2.87
CA ILE A 23 -2.05 12.55 1.88
C ILE A 23 -2.87 13.66 2.54
N GLU A 24 -3.82 13.32 3.42
CA GLU A 24 -4.57 14.28 4.22
C GLU A 24 -3.64 15.16 5.07
N ALA A 25 -2.71 14.56 5.81
CA ALA A 25 -1.75 15.27 6.66
C ALA A 25 -0.79 16.18 5.88
N LYS A 26 -0.44 15.80 4.64
CA LYS A 26 0.39 16.61 3.74
C LYS A 26 -0.44 17.55 2.86
N LYS A 27 -1.71 17.80 3.20
CA LYS A 27 -2.63 18.72 2.52
C LYS A 27 -2.77 18.43 1.01
N GLY A 28 -2.80 17.15 0.66
CA GLY A 28 -2.92 16.72 -0.73
C GLY A 28 -1.61 16.77 -1.53
N ASN A 29 -0.46 17.05 -0.91
CA ASN A 29 0.83 17.05 -1.63
C ASN A 29 1.27 15.61 -1.96
N LEU A 30 0.88 15.14 -3.14
CA LEU A 30 1.21 13.79 -3.64
C LEU A 30 2.69 13.60 -3.94
N LEU A 31 3.45 14.69 -4.13
CA LEU A 31 4.88 14.67 -4.39
C LEU A 31 5.72 14.74 -3.12
N HIS A 32 5.07 14.84 -1.95
CA HIS A 32 5.79 14.80 -0.68
C HIS A 32 6.60 13.49 -0.59
N PRO A 33 7.90 13.53 -0.22
CA PRO A 33 8.76 12.35 -0.27
C PRO A 33 8.21 11.12 0.46
N GLU A 34 7.56 11.33 1.61
CA GLU A 34 6.92 10.25 2.38
C GLU A 34 5.71 9.65 1.65
N VAL A 35 4.91 10.48 0.97
CA VAL A 35 3.76 10.01 0.16
C VAL A 35 4.27 9.16 -0.99
N VAL A 36 5.27 9.67 -1.73
CA VAL A 36 5.91 8.92 -2.83
C VAL A 36 6.50 7.60 -2.36
N LYS A 37 7.20 7.60 -1.21
CA LYS A 37 7.79 6.38 -0.63
C LYS A 37 6.73 5.35 -0.29
N LEU A 38 5.63 5.78 0.33
CA LEU A 38 4.55 4.88 0.74
C LEU A 38 3.73 4.37 -0.45
N SER A 39 3.49 5.21 -1.46
CA SER A 39 2.88 4.80 -2.74
C SER A 39 3.72 3.72 -3.43
N LYS A 40 5.04 3.92 -3.55
CA LYS A 40 5.94 2.91 -4.14
C LYS A 40 5.96 1.60 -3.35
N PHE A 41 5.76 1.67 -2.04
CA PHE A 41 5.66 0.47 -1.22
C PHE A 41 4.34 -0.26 -1.47
N LEU A 42 3.23 0.46 -1.56
CA LEU A 42 1.93 -0.09 -1.92
C LEU A 42 1.97 -0.78 -3.29
N ASP A 43 2.59 -0.15 -4.30
CA ASP A 43 2.73 -0.73 -5.64
C ASP A 43 3.43 -2.09 -5.61
N LYS A 44 4.50 -2.23 -4.79
CA LYS A 44 5.21 -3.50 -4.62
C LYS A 44 4.31 -4.58 -4.00
N LEU A 45 3.48 -4.22 -3.02
CA LEU A 45 2.55 -5.16 -2.40
C LEU A 45 1.48 -5.61 -3.39
N LEU A 46 0.96 -4.70 -4.22
CA LEU A 46 -0.01 -5.01 -5.25
C LEU A 46 0.57 -5.94 -6.33
N VAL A 47 1.79 -5.68 -6.80
CA VAL A 47 2.48 -6.58 -7.74
C VAL A 47 2.64 -7.98 -7.16
N LYS A 48 3.09 -8.08 -5.89
CA LYS A 48 3.25 -9.37 -5.20
C LYS A 48 1.92 -10.12 -5.09
N TYR A 49 0.83 -9.41 -4.81
CA TYR A 49 -0.51 -9.99 -4.69
C TYR A 49 -1.07 -10.46 -6.04
N THR A 50 -0.82 -9.71 -7.11
CA THR A 50 -1.19 -10.15 -8.45
C THR A 50 -0.40 -11.41 -8.84
N GLN A 51 0.90 -11.45 -8.54
CA GLN A 51 1.74 -12.62 -8.80
C GLN A 51 1.33 -13.85 -7.98
N SER A 52 0.81 -13.69 -6.76
CA SER A 52 0.36 -14.82 -5.93
C SER A 52 -1.01 -15.40 -6.33
N LYS A 53 -1.67 -14.76 -7.31
CA LYS A 53 -2.97 -15.19 -7.86
C LYS A 53 -2.86 -15.82 -9.26
N ILE A 54 -1.70 -15.70 -9.91
CA ILE A 54 -1.37 -16.36 -11.19
C ILE A 54 -0.79 -17.74 -10.85
#